data_AF-A0A930EP46-F1
#
_entry.id   AF-A0A930EP46-F1
#
_cell.length_a   1.000
_cell.length_b   1.000
_cell.length_c   1.000
_cell.angle_alpha   90.00
_cell.angle_beta   90.00
_cell.angle_gamma   90.00
#
_symmetry.space_group_name_H-M   'P 1'
#
loop_
_entity.id
_entity.type
_entity.pdbx_description
1 polymer ?
#
loop_
_entity_poly.entity_id
_entity_poly.type
_entity_poly.pdbx_seq_one_letter_code
_entity_poly.pdbx_strand_id
1 'polypeptide(L)'
;LAISKALNGGAKELTESDFDSLLDTQTLPELDLMIRTGKEQRISNFLLWQVAYAELFFSNVYWPDFGKEALLEALIAYTERERRYGKTSEQILLTED
;
A
#
# COMPACT_ATOMS: atom_id res chain seq x y z
N LEU A 1 -3.05 7.26 16.23
CA LEU A 1 -4.43 7.80 16.31
C LEU A 1 -5.46 6.67 16.30
N ALA A 2 -5.45 5.78 15.29
CA ALA A 2 -6.37 4.64 15.19
C ALA A 2 -6.38 3.71 16.42
N ILE A 3 -5.22 3.29 16.92
CA ILE A 3 -5.12 2.45 18.15
C ILE A 3 -5.80 3.12 19.36
N SER A 4 -5.59 4.43 19.55
CA SER A 4 -6.20 5.16 20.65
C SER A 4 -7.72 5.30 20.47
N LYS A 5 -8.21 5.52 19.24
CA LYS A 5 -9.64 5.51 18.93
C LYS A 5 -10.25 4.14 19.27
N ALA A 6 -9.57 3.06 18.90
CA ALA A 6 -10.05 1.71 19.10
C ALA A 6 -10.15 1.32 20.59
N LEU A 7 -9.11 1.63 21.37
CA LEU A 7 -9.08 1.38 22.82
C LEU A 7 -10.14 2.21 23.57
N ASN A 8 -10.34 3.48 23.18
CA ASN A 8 -11.35 4.34 23.79
C ASN A 8 -12.79 3.92 23.43
N GLY A 9 -12.97 3.15 22.36
CA GLY A 9 -14.26 2.57 21.96
C GLY A 9 -14.67 1.34 22.76
N GLY A 10 -13.83 0.83 23.67
CA GLY A 10 -14.15 -0.33 24.51
C GLY A 10 -14.03 -1.68 23.80
N ALA A 11 -13.38 -1.73 22.63
CA ALA A 11 -13.12 -2.96 21.90
C ALA A 11 -12.18 -3.87 22.71
N LYS A 12 -12.62 -5.12 22.97
CA LYS A 12 -11.81 -6.16 23.65
C LYS A 12 -10.96 -6.95 22.67
N GLU A 13 -11.37 -6.98 21.41
CA GLU A 13 -10.68 -7.58 20.28
C GLU A 13 -10.77 -6.60 19.10
N LEU A 14 -9.74 -6.57 18.27
CA LEU A 14 -9.63 -5.70 17.09
C LEU A 14 -9.25 -6.56 15.90
N THR A 15 -10.10 -6.58 14.88
CA THR A 15 -9.77 -7.20 13.60
C THR A 15 -9.02 -6.22 12.70
N GLU A 16 -8.41 -6.71 11.62
CA GLU A 16 -7.77 -5.86 10.62
C GLU A 16 -8.79 -4.92 9.95
N SER A 17 -10.00 -5.40 9.67
CA SER A 17 -11.09 -4.58 9.12
C SER A 17 -11.54 -3.47 10.08
N ASP A 18 -11.64 -3.78 11.38
CA ASP A 18 -11.94 -2.76 12.40
C ASP A 18 -10.85 -1.69 12.42
N PHE A 19 -9.58 -2.10 12.34
CA PHE A 19 -8.46 -1.17 12.33
C PHE A 19 -8.44 -0.30 11.07
N ASP A 20 -8.68 -0.91 9.90
CA ASP A 20 -8.71 -0.19 8.62
C ASP A 20 -9.82 0.87 8.58
N SER A 21 -10.99 0.55 9.17
CA SER A 21 -12.11 1.50 9.31
C SER A 21 -11.81 2.74 10.17
N LEU A 22 -10.70 2.73 10.92
CA LEU A 22 -10.27 3.82 11.78
C LEU A 22 -9.15 4.68 11.16
N LEU A 23 -8.62 4.26 10.00
CA LEU A 23 -7.59 4.96 9.26
C LEU A 23 -8.20 6.04 8.36
N ASP A 24 -7.46 7.12 8.17
CA ASP A 24 -7.92 8.24 7.33
C ASP A 24 -8.08 7.83 5.84
N THR A 25 -7.52 6.68 5.44
CA THR A 25 -7.60 6.12 4.09
C THR A 25 -8.78 5.16 3.90
N GLN A 26 -9.63 4.93 4.90
CA GLN A 26 -10.72 3.92 4.85
C GLN A 26 -11.69 4.05 3.65
N THR A 27 -11.72 5.21 2.99
CA THR A 27 -12.59 5.48 1.82
C THR A 27 -11.85 5.35 0.49
N LEU A 28 -10.55 5.10 0.53
CA LEU A 28 -9.69 4.96 -0.64
C LEU A 28 -9.50 3.47 -0.96
N PRO A 29 -9.22 3.11 -2.22
CA PRO A 29 -8.82 1.75 -2.55
C PRO A 29 -7.48 1.39 -1.89
N GLU A 30 -7.19 0.09 -1.83
CA GLU A 30 -5.90 -0.42 -1.38
C GLU A 30 -4.75 0.15 -2.22
N LEU A 31 -3.59 0.31 -1.58
CA LEU A 31 -2.39 0.81 -2.24
C LEU A 31 -1.73 -0.33 -3.03
N ASP A 32 -1.79 -0.26 -4.35
CA ASP A 32 -1.14 -1.25 -5.22
C ASP A 32 0.34 -0.96 -5.48
N LEU A 33 0.72 0.32 -5.61
CA LEU A 33 2.07 0.74 -6.01
C LEU A 33 2.49 2.00 -5.25
N MET A 34 3.63 1.92 -4.56
CA MET A 34 4.31 3.07 -3.98
C MET A 34 5.58 3.40 -4.77
N ILE A 35 5.61 4.61 -5.35
CA ILE A 35 6.79 5.15 -6.05
C ILE A 35 7.57 6.05 -5.09
N ARG A 36 8.84 5.72 -4.84
CA ARG A 36 9.78 6.53 -4.07
C ARG A 36 10.87 7.05 -5.00
N THR A 37 10.89 8.36 -5.20
CA THR A 37 11.92 9.04 -5.99
C THR A 37 13.15 9.39 -5.13
N GLY A 38 14.30 9.52 -5.78
CA GLY A 38 15.60 9.78 -5.16
C GLY A 38 16.35 8.51 -4.79
N LYS A 39 17.57 8.66 -4.29
CA LYS A 39 18.52 7.55 -4.11
C LYS A 39 18.28 6.70 -2.85
N GLU A 40 17.25 7.02 -2.07
CA GLU A 40 16.99 6.39 -0.77
C GLU A 40 15.98 5.25 -0.91
N GLN A 41 16.36 4.06 -0.46
CA GLN A 41 15.48 2.88 -0.39
C GLN A 41 14.80 2.78 0.97
N ARG A 42 13.97 3.78 1.30
CA ARG A 42 13.23 3.85 2.55
C ARG A 42 11.80 4.30 2.31
N ILE A 43 10.86 3.70 3.04
CA ILE A 43 9.46 4.11 3.08
C ILE A 43 9.30 5.40 3.90
N SER A 44 10.18 5.62 4.89
CA SER A 44 10.22 6.84 5.70
C SER A 44 8.90 7.13 6.43
N ASN A 45 8.30 6.09 7.03
CA ASN A 45 7.05 6.17 7.80
C ASN A 45 5.83 6.65 6.98
N PHE A 46 5.85 6.45 5.67
CA PHE A 46 4.73 6.75 4.79
C PHE A 46 3.78 5.54 4.68
N LEU A 47 2.50 5.75 5.03
CA LEU A 47 1.40 4.80 4.86
C LEU A 47 1.74 3.32 5.18
N LEU A 48 2.35 3.09 6.35
CA LEU A 48 2.88 1.77 6.73
C LEU A 48 1.85 0.64 6.68
N TRP A 49 0.60 0.93 7.02
CA TRP A 49 -0.48 -0.05 6.97
C TRP A 49 -0.86 -0.38 5.52
N GLN A 50 -1.08 0.65 4.70
CA GLN A 50 -1.51 0.50 3.32
C GLN A 50 -0.41 -0.10 2.43
N VAL A 51 0.86 0.19 2.74
CA VAL A 51 1.99 -0.28 1.95
C VAL A 51 2.38 -1.74 2.22
N ALA A 52 1.76 -2.40 3.20
CA ALA A 52 2.13 -3.76 3.63
C ALA A 52 2.12 -4.79 2.48
N TYR A 53 1.20 -4.61 1.53
CA TYR A 53 1.05 -5.46 0.36
C TYR A 53 1.27 -4.74 -0.98
N ALA A 54 1.63 -3.45 -0.92
CA ALA A 54 1.90 -2.65 -2.11
C ALA A 54 3.24 -3.02 -2.73
N GLU A 55 3.32 -2.92 -4.06
CA GLU A 55 4.60 -2.98 -4.75
C GLU A 55 5.41 -1.71 -4.50
N LEU A 56 6.71 -1.86 -4.26
CA LEU A 56 7.62 -0.74 -4.01
C LEU A 56 8.51 -0.51 -5.24
N PHE A 57 8.41 0.67 -5.83
CA PHE A 57 9.29 1.12 -6.91
C PHE A 57 10.18 2.26 -6.42
N PHE A 58 11.49 2.05 -6.43
CA PHE A 58 12.48 3.05 -6.03
C PHE A 58 13.19 3.58 -7.28
N SER A 59 12.99 4.86 -7.57
CA SER A 59 13.61 5.53 -8.73
C SER A 59 14.78 6.40 -8.28
N ASN A 60 15.92 6.26 -8.96
CA ASN A 60 17.08 7.14 -8.72
C ASN A 60 16.88 8.58 -9.20
N VAL A 61 15.80 8.86 -9.94
CA VAL A 61 15.43 10.19 -10.42
C VAL A 61 14.92 11.04 -9.25
N TYR A 62 15.39 12.28 -9.12
CA TYR A 62 14.89 13.20 -8.10
C TYR A 62 13.50 13.73 -8.47
N TRP A 63 12.67 14.06 -7.46
CA TRP A 63 11.30 14.52 -7.69
C TRP A 63 11.14 15.65 -8.72
N PRO A 64 11.98 16.71 -8.74
CA PRO A 64 11.87 17.77 -9.74
C PRO A 64 12.08 17.29 -11.19
N ASP A 65 12.79 16.19 -11.36
CA ASP A 65 13.12 15.58 -12.65
C ASP A 65 12.21 14.38 -12.98
N PHE A 66 11.30 13.99 -12.07
CA PHE A 66 10.43 12.84 -12.24
C PHE A 66 9.26 13.15 -13.18
N GLY A 67 9.52 12.98 -14.48
CA GLY A 67 8.58 13.24 -15.56
C GLY A 67 7.75 12.04 -16.02
N LYS A 68 7.12 12.19 -17.18
CA LYS A 68 6.23 11.18 -17.79
C LYS A 68 6.96 9.86 -18.06
N GLU A 69 8.19 9.93 -18.55
CA GLU A 69 9.00 8.78 -18.92
C GLU A 69 9.35 7.94 -17.68
N ALA A 70 9.71 8.61 -16.59
CA ALA A 70 10.01 7.95 -15.31
C ALA A 70 8.76 7.34 -14.66
N LEU A 71 7.60 7.99 -14.79
CA LEU A 71 6.33 7.40 -14.37
C LEU A 71 5.98 6.16 -15.21
N LEU A 72 6.18 6.21 -16.52
CA LEU A 72 5.92 5.07 -17.40
C LEU A 72 6.83 3.88 -17.05
N GLU A 73 8.11 4.12 -16.75
CA GLU A 73 9.03 3.10 -16.27
C GLU A 73 8.51 2.42 -14.99
N ALA A 74 8.03 3.22 -14.02
CA ALA A 74 7.46 2.69 -12.79
C ALA A 74 6.20 1.84 -13.04
N LEU A 75 5.33 2.26 -13.96
CA LEU A 75 4.13 1.50 -14.32
C LEU A 75 4.45 0.21 -15.07
N ILE A 76 5.41 0.23 -16.01
CA ILE A 76 5.86 -0.98 -16.71
C ILE A 76 6.44 -1.97 -15.69
N ALA A 77 7.32 -1.51 -14.81
CA ALA A 77 7.90 -2.35 -13.75
C ALA A 77 6.83 -2.93 -12.81
N TYR A 78 5.76 -2.18 -12.52
CA TYR A 78 4.62 -2.70 -11.77
C TYR A 78 3.88 -3.82 -12.55
N THR A 79 3.63 -3.63 -13.85
CA THR A 79 2.93 -4.64 -14.67
C THR A 79 3.75 -5.90 -14.95
N GLU A 80 5.08 -5.79 -14.98
CA GLU A 80 6.00 -6.91 -15.21
C GLU A 80 6.18 -7.80 -13.97
N ARG A 81 5.88 -7.27 -12.78
CA ARG A 81 5.89 -8.09 -11.58
C ARG A 81 4.70 -9.04 -11.62
N GLU A 82 5.01 -10.30 -11.88
CA GLU A 82 4.09 -11.39 -11.61
C GLU A 82 3.73 -11.33 -10.12
N ARG A 83 2.49 -10.93 -9.81
CA ARG A 83 1.87 -11.29 -8.54
C ARG A 83 2.06 -12.79 -8.40
N ARG A 84 2.97 -13.22 -7.52
CA ARG A 84 3.22 -14.66 -7.31
C ARG A 84 1.95 -15.42 -6.95
N TYR A 85 0.90 -14.70 -6.52
CA TYR A 85 -0.49 -15.11 -6.66
C TYR A 85 -1.31 -13.88 -7.01
N GLY A 86 -1.88 -13.82 -8.22
CA GLY A 86 -2.71 -12.73 -8.78
C GLY A 86 -3.94 -12.29 -7.99
N LYS A 87 -4.01 -12.62 -6.70
CA LYS A 87 -5.12 -12.40 -5.77
C LYS A 87 -4.53 -11.96 -4.43
N THR A 88 -5.09 -10.93 -3.80
CA THR A 88 -4.90 -10.71 -2.37
C THR A 88 -5.42 -11.93 -1.60
N SER A 89 -4.93 -12.23 -0.39
CA SER A 89 -5.40 -13.40 0.38
C SER A 89 -6.93 -13.44 0.52
N GLU A 90 -7.57 -12.27 0.57
CA GLU A 90 -9.02 -12.08 0.60
C GLU A 90 -9.70 -12.44 -0.73
N GLN A 91 -9.06 -12.17 -1.88
CA GLN A 91 -9.55 -12.53 -3.22
C GLN A 91 -9.40 -14.02 -3.55
N ILE A 92 -8.55 -14.76 -2.83
CA ILE A 92 -8.44 -16.23 -2.96
C ILE A 92 -9.66 -16.92 -2.35
N LEU A 93 -10.15 -16.42 -1.21
CA LEU A 93 -11.29 -17.00 -0.48
C LEU A 93 -12.63 -16.88 -1.20
N LEU A 94 -12.77 -15.93 -2.13
CA LEU A 94 -14.00 -15.68 -2.91
C LEU A 94 -14.12 -16.54 -4.19
N THR A 95 -13.20 -17.49 -4.42
CA THR A 95 -13.15 -18.29 -5.66
C THR A 95 -13.31 -19.79 -5.48
N GLU A 96 -13.65 -20.25 -4.27
CA GLU A 96 -14.05 -21.63 -4.01
C GLU A 96 -15.56 -21.69 -3.69
N ASP A 97 -16.39 -21.58 -4.74
CA ASP A 97 -17.79 -22.00 -4.78
C ASP A 97 -18.01 -22.83 -6.07
#